data_AF-A0A7W7FQT3-F1
#
_entry.id   AF-A0A7W7FQT3-F1
#
_cell.length_a   1.000
_cell.length_b   1.000
_cell.length_c   1.000
_cell.angle_alpha   90.00
_cell.angle_beta   90.00
_cell.angle_gamma   90.00
#
_symmetry.space_group_name_H-M   'P 1'
#
loop_
_entity.id
_entity.type
_entity.pdbx_description
1 polymer ?
#
loop_
_entity_poly.entity_id
_entity_poly.type
_entity_poly.pdbx_seq_one_letter_code
_entity_poly.pdbx_strand_id
1 'polypeptide(L)'
;MTGEQPDDAAVTALIEWQREPDRAYGCPIGHGELRPIRNGSGLLLVCPDCAHTLPVDPVLVTEVLGERPPGEVEPPRLPGGRTPRGLCPDGTVRTTGWLLLGRRPVPSPVLSGLAGIAVLTPVLGWLGLVIGLVVGFGGWQLVTTWLQPASRFTAGPAVLASVLRPGQWARLYGSLGPVGQVSGTASTAAGDLVVRFRGGAQVVAAPTDELITVELVD
;
A
#
# COMPACT_ATOMS: atom_id res chain seq x y z
N MET A 1 -10.27 -29.50 -32.71
CA MET A 1 -9.90 -28.36 -31.85
C MET A 1 -10.67 -28.54 -30.56
N THR A 2 -10.10 -29.30 -29.63
CA THR A 2 -10.61 -29.42 -28.26
C THR A 2 -10.40 -28.08 -27.59
N GLY A 3 -11.50 -27.38 -27.29
CA GLY A 3 -11.45 -26.16 -26.49
C GLY A 3 -11.03 -26.56 -25.09
N GLU A 4 -9.76 -26.35 -24.76
CA GLU A 4 -9.29 -26.37 -23.39
C GLU A 4 -10.11 -25.32 -22.65
N GLN A 5 -10.97 -25.77 -21.75
CA GLN A 5 -11.86 -24.89 -21.02
C GLN A 5 -10.96 -24.07 -20.08
N PRO A 6 -10.91 -22.73 -20.19
CA PRO A 6 -9.93 -21.88 -19.48
C PRO A 6 -9.93 -22.06 -17.95
N ASP A 7 -10.98 -22.69 -17.43
CA ASP A 7 -11.18 -23.05 -16.04
C ASP A 7 -10.31 -24.22 -15.50
N ASP A 8 -9.95 -25.20 -16.32
CA ASP A 8 -9.12 -26.34 -15.88
C ASP A 8 -7.65 -25.93 -15.74
N ALA A 9 -7.21 -24.97 -16.57
CA ALA A 9 -5.91 -24.33 -16.45
C ALA A 9 -5.77 -23.59 -15.11
N ALA A 10 -6.83 -22.91 -14.66
CA ALA A 10 -6.84 -22.19 -13.38
C ALA A 10 -6.63 -23.13 -12.19
N VAL A 11 -7.37 -24.24 -12.15
CA VAL A 11 -7.22 -25.27 -11.12
C VAL A 11 -5.81 -25.86 -11.16
N THR A 12 -5.30 -26.16 -12.36
CA THR A 12 -3.99 -26.79 -12.56
C THR A 12 -2.85 -25.88 -12.12
N ALA A 13 -2.89 -24.61 -12.50
CA ALA A 13 -1.93 -23.61 -12.06
C ALA A 13 -1.99 -23.43 -10.54
N LEU A 14 -3.19 -23.41 -9.95
CA LEU A 14 -3.37 -23.34 -8.49
C LEU A 14 -2.77 -24.54 -7.78
N ILE A 15 -2.87 -25.74 -8.36
CA ILE A 15 -2.21 -26.94 -7.85
C ILE A 15 -0.69 -26.81 -7.92
N GLU A 16 -0.13 -26.30 -9.03
CA GLU A 16 1.31 -26.12 -9.18
C GLU A 16 1.86 -25.07 -8.22
N TRP A 17 1.16 -23.94 -8.09
CA TRP A 17 1.52 -22.88 -7.14
C TRP A 17 1.46 -23.35 -5.68
N GLN A 18 0.47 -24.19 -5.32
CA GLN A 18 0.39 -24.79 -3.98
C GLN A 18 1.54 -25.76 -3.67
N ARG A 19 2.29 -26.22 -4.67
CA ARG A 19 3.48 -27.06 -4.45
C ARG A 19 4.74 -26.24 -4.13
N GLU A 20 4.69 -24.91 -4.22
CA GLU A 20 5.78 -24.05 -3.77
C GLU A 20 5.75 -23.95 -2.23
N PRO A 21 6.73 -24.53 -1.51
CA PRO A 21 6.64 -24.72 -0.06
C PRO A 21 6.59 -23.39 0.73
N ASP A 22 7.11 -22.31 0.16
CA ASP A 22 7.13 -20.98 0.79
C ASP A 22 5.85 -20.17 0.53
N ARG A 23 4.92 -20.67 -0.29
CA ARG A 23 3.71 -19.95 -0.72
C ARG A 23 2.41 -20.72 -0.50
N ALA A 24 2.48 -22.03 -0.25
CA ALA A 24 1.32 -22.87 -0.07
C ALA A 24 0.39 -22.38 1.05
N TYR A 25 -0.91 -22.39 0.79
CA TYR A 25 -1.89 -22.15 1.85
C TYR A 25 -2.04 -23.42 2.69
N GLY A 26 -1.65 -23.34 3.96
CA GLY A 26 -1.84 -24.40 4.94
C GLY A 26 -3.21 -24.36 5.61
N CYS A 27 -3.68 -25.52 6.06
CA CYS A 27 -4.78 -25.63 6.99
C CYS A 27 -4.40 -24.97 8.33
N PRO A 28 -5.23 -24.08 8.89
CA PRO A 28 -4.93 -23.38 10.15
C PRO A 28 -4.84 -24.34 11.36
N ILE A 29 -5.32 -25.58 11.21
CA ILE A 29 -5.27 -26.63 12.24
C ILE A 29 -3.96 -27.45 12.14
N GLY A 30 -3.15 -27.25 11.09
CA GLY A 30 -1.87 -27.94 10.91
C GLY A 30 -1.94 -29.28 10.18
N HIS A 31 -3.04 -29.57 9.48
CA HIS A 31 -3.20 -30.80 8.67
C HIS A 31 -2.43 -30.79 7.33
N GLY A 32 -1.68 -29.72 7.05
CA GLY A 32 -0.92 -29.57 5.81
C GLY A 32 -1.62 -28.69 4.78
N GLU A 33 -1.24 -28.85 3.51
CA GLU A 33 -1.64 -27.98 2.40
C GLU A 33 -3.14 -28.12 2.05
N LEU A 34 -3.77 -26.98 1.73
CA LEU A 34 -5.15 -26.97 1.24
C LEU A 34 -5.20 -27.39 -0.23
N ARG A 35 -6.21 -28.19 -0.59
CA ARG A 35 -6.43 -28.65 -1.96
C ARG A 35 -7.42 -27.76 -2.69
N PRO A 36 -7.09 -27.27 -3.89
CA PRO A 36 -8.05 -26.50 -4.67
C PRO A 36 -9.18 -27.40 -5.17
N ILE A 37 -10.42 -26.95 -4.96
CA ILE A 37 -11.63 -27.57 -5.48
C ILE A 37 -12.49 -26.49 -6.15
N ARG A 38 -13.36 -26.92 -7.05
CA ARG A 38 -14.40 -26.07 -7.63
C ARG A 38 -15.68 -26.22 -6.83
N ASN A 39 -16.31 -25.10 -6.50
CA ASN A 39 -17.70 -25.04 -6.08
C ASN A 39 -18.46 -24.20 -7.12
N GLY A 40 -19.78 -24.36 -7.27
CA GLY A 40 -20.57 -23.70 -8.32
C GLY A 40 -20.47 -22.16 -8.36
N SER A 41 -19.87 -21.54 -7.34
CA SER A 41 -19.58 -20.10 -7.24
C SER A 41 -18.10 -19.70 -7.47
N GLY A 42 -17.15 -20.63 -7.63
CA GLY A 42 -15.74 -20.31 -7.85
C GLY A 42 -14.73 -21.38 -7.38
N LEU A 43 -13.47 -20.96 -7.25
CA LEU A 43 -12.38 -21.76 -6.70
C LEU A 43 -12.32 -21.65 -5.17
N LEU A 44 -12.20 -22.78 -4.49
CA LEU A 44 -12.02 -22.89 -3.05
C LEU A 44 -10.78 -23.71 -2.75
N LEU A 45 -10.06 -23.39 -1.68
CA LEU A 45 -9.02 -24.24 -1.11
C LEU A 45 -9.62 -24.99 0.08
N VAL A 46 -9.52 -26.32 0.08
CA VAL A 46 -10.17 -27.17 1.08
C VAL A 46 -9.19 -28.14 1.72
N CYS A 47 -9.23 -28.21 3.06
CA CYS A 47 -8.48 -29.18 3.82
C CYS A 47 -9.17 -30.55 3.70
N PRO A 48 -8.46 -31.61 3.26
CA PRO A 48 -9.05 -32.95 3.16
C PRO A 48 -9.42 -33.55 4.53
N ASP A 49 -8.71 -33.18 5.60
CA ASP A 49 -8.88 -33.81 6.92
C ASP A 49 -9.95 -33.17 7.81
N CYS A 50 -10.20 -31.87 7.68
CA CYS A 50 -11.16 -31.17 8.54
C CYS A 50 -12.22 -30.36 7.79
N ALA A 51 -12.28 -30.46 6.47
CA ALA A 51 -13.21 -29.74 5.60
C ALA A 51 -13.15 -28.20 5.74
N HIS A 52 -12.07 -27.65 6.29
CA HIS A 52 -11.86 -26.20 6.33
C HIS A 52 -11.77 -25.65 4.90
N THR A 53 -12.55 -24.60 4.61
CA THR A 53 -12.63 -24.00 3.27
C THR A 53 -12.15 -22.55 3.29
N LEU A 54 -11.23 -22.21 2.40
CA LEU A 54 -10.76 -20.85 2.16
C LEU A 54 -11.17 -20.43 0.73
N PRO A 55 -11.96 -19.35 0.55
CA PRO A 55 -12.26 -18.85 -0.78
C PRO A 55 -10.99 -18.36 -1.47
N VAL A 56 -10.77 -18.79 -2.71
CA VAL A 56 -9.63 -18.32 -3.50
C VAL A 56 -9.95 -16.94 -4.05
N ASP A 57 -9.11 -15.98 -3.71
CA ASP A 57 -9.20 -14.64 -4.27
C ASP A 57 -9.04 -14.71 -5.80
N PRO A 58 -9.99 -14.19 -6.60
CA PRO A 58 -9.87 -14.18 -8.06
C PRO A 58 -8.57 -13.52 -8.55
N VAL A 59 -7.97 -12.62 -7.76
CA VAL A 59 -6.66 -12.02 -8.09
C VAL A 59 -5.51 -13.03 -7.95
N LEU A 60 -5.57 -13.92 -6.97
CA LEU A 60 -4.60 -15.01 -6.82
C LEU A 60 -4.69 -15.96 -8.02
N VAL A 61 -5.91 -16.25 -8.50
CA VAL A 61 -6.12 -17.08 -9.70
C VAL A 61 -5.44 -16.46 -10.92
N THR A 62 -5.57 -15.15 -11.14
CA THR A 62 -4.86 -14.45 -12.22
C THR A 62 -3.33 -14.47 -12.05
N GLU A 63 -2.82 -14.24 -10.84
CA GLU A 63 -1.37 -14.29 -10.57
C GLU A 63 -0.79 -15.68 -10.83
N VAL A 64 -1.50 -16.71 -10.41
CA VAL A 64 -1.10 -18.12 -10.52
C VAL A 64 -1.19 -18.63 -11.95
N LEU A 65 -2.19 -18.21 -12.71
CA LEU A 65 -2.32 -18.54 -14.13
C LEU A 65 -1.22 -17.93 -15.01
N GLY A 66 -0.35 -17.07 -14.46
CA GLY A 66 0.57 -16.27 -15.27
C GLY A 66 -0.16 -15.28 -16.19
N GLU A 67 -1.49 -15.17 -16.03
CA GLU A 67 -2.27 -14.06 -16.54
C GLU A 67 -1.92 -12.85 -15.69
N ARG A 68 -0.79 -12.23 -16.03
CA ARG A 68 -0.54 -10.82 -15.73
C ARG A 68 -1.90 -10.13 -15.91
N PRO A 69 -2.49 -9.52 -14.85
CA PRO A 69 -3.88 -9.08 -14.90
C PRO A 69 -4.07 -8.29 -16.20
N PRO A 70 -5.10 -8.60 -17.01
CA PRO A 70 -5.28 -7.95 -18.30
C PRO A 70 -5.53 -6.47 -18.03
N GLY A 71 -4.50 -5.66 -18.22
CA GLY A 71 -4.52 -4.22 -18.01
C GLY A 71 -3.38 -3.75 -17.13
N GLU A 72 -2.59 -2.83 -17.67
CA GLU A 72 -1.86 -1.83 -16.91
C GLU A 72 -2.69 -1.43 -15.67
N VAL A 73 -2.24 -1.78 -14.46
CA VAL A 73 -2.97 -1.49 -13.22
C VAL A 73 -3.19 0.01 -13.20
N GLU A 74 -4.45 0.42 -13.40
CA GLU A 74 -4.74 1.83 -13.63
C GLU A 74 -4.19 2.64 -12.46
N PRO A 75 -3.30 3.62 -12.73
CA PRO A 75 -2.66 4.38 -11.68
C PRO A 75 -3.73 5.05 -10.82
N PRO A 76 -3.51 5.16 -9.50
CA PRO A 76 -4.49 5.76 -8.63
C PRO A 76 -4.76 7.22 -9.07
N ARG A 77 -6.05 7.58 -9.09
CA ARG A 77 -6.53 8.92 -9.46
C ARG A 77 -7.19 9.58 -8.27
N LEU A 78 -7.02 10.90 -8.17
CA LEU A 78 -7.75 11.74 -7.23
C LEU A 78 -9.21 11.93 -7.68
N PRO A 79 -10.11 12.38 -6.79
CA PRO A 79 -11.42 12.88 -7.19
C PRO A 79 -11.26 13.92 -8.33
N GLY A 80 -12.01 13.72 -9.42
CA GLY A 80 -11.89 14.53 -10.64
C GLY A 80 -10.83 14.04 -11.64
N GLY A 81 -10.26 12.84 -11.45
CA GLY A 81 -9.41 12.18 -12.45
C GLY A 81 -7.96 12.65 -12.51
N ARG A 82 -7.54 13.59 -11.66
CA ARG A 82 -6.17 14.11 -11.62
C ARG A 82 -5.19 13.05 -11.08
N THR A 83 -3.96 13.08 -11.56
CA THR A 83 -2.85 12.28 -11.00
C THR A 83 -2.32 12.95 -9.74
N PRO A 84 -2.19 12.22 -8.62
CA PRO A 84 -1.58 12.78 -7.41
C PRO A 84 -0.11 13.13 -7.66
N ARG A 85 0.35 14.24 -7.08
CA ARG A 85 1.78 14.60 -7.11
C ARG A 85 2.61 13.60 -6.32
N GLY A 86 3.77 13.22 -6.88
CA GLY A 86 4.67 12.29 -6.20
C GLY A 86 4.23 10.83 -6.26
N LEU A 87 3.41 10.48 -7.25
CA LEU A 87 3.10 9.09 -7.57
C LEU A 87 4.39 8.34 -7.95
N CYS A 88 4.68 7.28 -7.20
CA CYS A 88 5.81 6.37 -7.42
C CYS A 88 5.43 5.24 -8.40
N PRO A 89 6.41 4.55 -8.99
CA PRO A 89 6.16 3.42 -9.89
C PRO A 89 5.39 2.24 -9.26
N ASP A 90 5.44 2.09 -7.93
CA ASP A 90 4.70 1.08 -7.16
C ASP A 90 3.27 1.52 -6.78
N GLY A 91 2.82 2.66 -7.32
CA GLY A 91 1.51 3.28 -7.08
C GLY A 91 1.34 3.93 -5.72
N THR A 92 2.39 3.98 -4.90
CA THR A 92 2.39 4.78 -3.68
C THR A 92 2.53 6.27 -4.00
N VAL A 93 2.04 7.13 -3.13
CA VAL A 93 2.12 8.59 -3.28
C VAL A 93 2.98 9.15 -2.15
N ARG A 94 4.03 9.88 -2.53
CA ARG A 94 4.84 10.65 -1.58
C ARG A 94 3.99 11.76 -0.99
N THR A 95 3.92 11.81 0.34
CA THR A 95 3.23 12.91 1.04
C THR A 95 4.22 13.90 1.61
N THR A 96 3.93 15.19 1.49
CA THR A 96 4.67 16.22 2.22
C THR A 96 4.43 16.07 3.72
N GLY A 97 5.44 16.38 4.55
CA GLY A 97 5.13 17.06 5.79
C GLY A 97 5.79 16.58 7.06
N TRP A 98 6.55 15.47 7.10
CA TRP A 98 7.10 15.02 8.38
C TRP A 98 8.44 14.31 8.23
N LEU A 99 9.37 14.63 9.12
CA LEU A 99 10.60 13.89 9.38
C LEU A 99 10.52 13.27 10.78
N LEU A 100 11.11 12.09 10.96
CA LEU A 100 11.28 11.51 12.28
C LEU A 100 12.57 12.03 12.90
N LEU A 101 12.45 12.79 13.99
CA LEU A 101 13.58 13.08 14.87
C LEU A 101 13.46 12.18 16.10
N GLY A 102 14.13 11.03 16.05
CA GLY A 102 13.90 9.94 17.00
C GLY A 102 12.48 9.38 16.86
N ARG A 103 11.67 9.45 17.92
CA ARG A 103 10.26 9.01 17.93
C ARG A 103 9.25 10.14 17.71
N ARG A 104 9.71 11.38 17.49
CA ARG A 104 8.82 12.53 17.35
C ARG A 104 8.68 12.93 15.89
N PRO A 105 7.44 13.00 15.35
CA PRO A 105 7.21 13.56 14.04
C PRO A 105 7.46 15.08 14.11
N VAL A 106 8.31 15.58 13.21
CA VAL A 106 8.60 17.02 13.09
C VAL A 106 8.23 17.50 11.69
N PRO A 107 7.51 18.62 11.54
CA PRO A 107 7.18 19.12 10.22
C PRO A 107 8.44 19.47 9.41
N SER A 108 8.63 18.82 8.27
CA SER A 108 9.76 19.12 7.38
C SER A 108 9.85 20.59 6.92
N PRO A 109 8.75 21.34 6.63
CA PRO A 109 8.87 22.75 6.29
C PRO A 109 9.40 23.61 7.44
N VAL A 110 9.04 23.27 8.68
CA VAL A 110 9.52 23.97 9.87
C VAL A 110 11.02 23.74 10.05
N LEU A 111 11.47 22.49 9.89
CA LEU A 111 12.90 22.16 9.96
C LEU A 111 13.71 22.89 8.88
N SER A 112 13.20 22.97 7.64
CA SER A 112 13.88 23.72 6.58
C SER A 112 13.94 25.22 6.87
N GLY A 113 12.87 25.81 7.41
CA GLY A 113 12.88 27.20 7.86
C GLY A 113 13.90 27.45 8.97
N LEU A 114 13.92 26.61 10.01
CA LEU A 114 14.87 26.69 11.11
C LEU A 114 16.32 26.51 10.65
N ALA A 115 16.56 25.60 9.70
CA ALA A 115 17.89 25.41 9.11
C ALA A 115 18.34 26.67 8.35
N GLY A 116 17.46 27.27 7.55
CA GLY A 116 17.76 28.53 6.86
C GLY A 116 18.10 29.66 7.84
N ILE A 117 17.34 29.79 8.94
CA ILE A 117 17.64 30.72 10.03
C ILE A 117 19.03 30.46 10.61
N ALA A 118 19.32 29.21 11.00
CA ALA A 118 20.58 28.84 11.62
C ALA A 118 21.79 29.15 10.72
N VAL A 119 21.64 28.98 9.40
CA VAL A 119 22.70 29.23 8.42
C VAL A 119 22.92 30.72 8.17
N LEU A 120 21.86 31.54 8.07
CA LEU A 120 21.99 32.94 7.66
C LEU A 120 22.16 33.93 8.82
N THR A 121 21.69 33.59 10.02
CA THR A 121 21.79 34.47 11.21
C THR A 121 23.23 34.85 11.59
N PRO A 122 24.24 33.95 11.52
CA PRO A 122 25.63 34.33 11.82
C PRO A 122 26.21 35.40 10.89
N VAL A 123 25.69 35.53 9.67
CA VAL A 123 26.18 36.48 8.65
C VAL A 123 25.37 37.77 8.64
N LEU A 124 24.05 37.67 8.83
CA LEU A 124 23.11 38.78 8.64
C LEU A 124 22.53 39.31 9.97
N GLY A 125 22.93 38.75 11.11
CA GLY A 125 22.36 39.08 12.41
C GLY A 125 20.85 38.86 12.44
N TRP A 126 20.11 39.82 13.00
CA TRP A 126 18.64 39.72 13.13
C TRP A 126 17.91 39.60 11.79
N LEU A 127 18.44 40.20 10.71
CA LEU A 127 17.86 40.05 9.37
C LEU A 127 17.90 38.60 8.88
N GLY A 128 18.90 37.83 9.33
CA GLY A 128 19.02 36.41 9.03
C GLY A 128 17.87 35.56 9.57
N LEU A 129 17.16 36.02 10.62
CA LEU A 129 15.95 35.35 11.11
C LEU A 129 14.84 35.35 10.05
N VAL A 130 14.55 36.52 9.47
CA VAL A 130 13.47 36.67 8.48
C VAL A 130 13.89 36.07 7.15
N ILE A 131 15.08 36.42 6.67
CA ILE A 131 15.59 35.94 5.38
C ILE A 131 15.81 34.43 5.42
N GLY A 132 16.37 33.89 6.50
CA GLY A 132 16.60 32.46 6.67
C GLY A 132 15.31 31.66 6.67
N LEU A 133 14.27 32.15 7.35
CA LEU A 133 12.96 31.50 7.33
C LEU A 133 12.38 31.43 5.91
N VAL A 134 12.40 32.56 5.19
CA VAL A 134 11.87 32.65 3.82
C VAL A 134 12.66 31.78 2.86
N VAL A 135 14.00 31.83 2.89
CA VAL A 135 14.86 31.04 2.01
C VAL A 135 14.74 29.54 2.34
N GLY A 136 14.73 29.17 3.61
CA GLY A 136 14.60 27.78 4.04
C GLY A 136 13.25 27.17 3.64
N PHE A 137 12.15 27.87 3.93
CA PHE A 137 10.81 27.42 3.54
C PHE A 137 10.60 27.46 2.02
N GLY A 138 11.06 28.53 1.35
CA GLY A 138 10.96 28.68 -0.10
C GLY A 138 11.76 27.61 -0.85
N GLY A 139 12.97 27.30 -0.37
CA GLY A 139 13.77 26.19 -0.89
C GLY A 139 13.07 24.84 -0.71
N TRP A 140 12.49 24.59 0.46
CA TRP A 140 11.70 23.38 0.70
C TRP A 140 10.48 23.27 -0.22
N GLN A 141 9.73 24.37 -0.41
CA GLN A 141 8.61 24.41 -1.35
C GLN A 141 9.09 24.11 -2.76
N LEU A 142 10.17 24.74 -3.23
CA LEU A 142 10.74 24.51 -4.55
C LEU A 142 11.10 23.04 -4.77
N VAL A 143 11.78 22.42 -3.79
CA VAL A 143 12.15 21.00 -3.84
C VAL A 143 10.91 20.12 -3.93
N THR A 144 9.93 20.32 -3.04
CA THR A 144 8.74 19.45 -2.93
C THR A 144 7.68 19.68 -4.01
N THR A 145 7.80 20.75 -4.79
CA THR A 145 6.91 21.02 -5.94
C THR A 145 7.54 20.66 -7.28
N TRP A 146 8.85 20.84 -7.44
CA TRP A 146 9.52 20.67 -8.74
C TRP A 146 10.46 19.46 -8.80
N LEU A 147 11.31 19.28 -7.79
CA LEU A 147 12.37 18.24 -7.84
C LEU A 147 11.88 16.89 -7.36
N GLN A 148 11.11 16.90 -6.28
CA GLN A 148 10.50 15.72 -5.69
C GLN A 148 9.05 16.04 -5.33
N PRO A 149 8.16 16.07 -6.34
CA PRO A 149 6.75 16.35 -6.14
C PRO A 149 6.19 15.46 -5.03
N ALA A 150 5.40 16.04 -4.14
CA ALA A 150 4.70 15.32 -3.10
C ALA A 150 3.29 15.89 -2.91
N SER A 151 2.33 15.01 -2.67
CA SER A 151 0.94 15.40 -2.41
C SER A 151 0.77 15.88 -0.97
N ARG A 152 -0.20 16.76 -0.74
CA ARG A 152 -0.66 17.06 0.63
C ARG A 152 -1.71 16.02 1.02
N PHE A 153 -1.93 15.90 2.32
CA PHE A 153 -2.95 15.00 2.83
C PHE A 153 -3.58 15.57 4.10
N THR A 154 -4.82 15.16 4.34
CA THR A 154 -5.49 15.31 5.64
C THR A 154 -5.48 13.95 6.32
N ALA A 155 -5.01 13.89 7.56
CA ALA A 155 -5.05 12.65 8.33
C ALA A 155 -6.51 12.34 8.70
N GLY A 156 -6.98 11.16 8.33
CA GLY A 156 -8.24 10.60 8.78
C GLY A 156 -8.08 9.81 10.08
N PRO A 157 -9.15 9.12 10.52
CA PRO A 157 -9.08 8.24 11.68
C PRO A 157 -8.13 7.06 11.44
N ALA A 158 -7.55 6.57 12.54
CA ALA A 158 -6.97 5.24 12.59
C ALA A 158 -8.11 4.22 12.50
N VAL A 159 -8.00 3.26 11.57
CA VAL A 159 -8.97 2.19 11.38
C VAL A 159 -8.25 0.86 11.44
N LEU A 160 -8.93 -0.18 11.93
CA LEU A 160 -8.39 -1.53 11.91
C LEU A 160 -8.14 -1.98 10.47
N ALA A 161 -7.04 -2.71 10.23
CA ALA A 161 -6.69 -3.23 8.92
C ALA A 161 -7.84 -4.04 8.30
N SER A 162 -8.56 -4.81 9.12
CA SER A 162 -9.74 -5.60 8.73
C SER A 162 -10.93 -4.77 8.22
N VAL A 163 -10.99 -3.48 8.55
CA VAL A 163 -12.09 -2.58 8.18
C VAL A 163 -11.76 -1.80 6.91
N LEU A 164 -10.50 -1.79 6.45
CA LEU A 164 -10.12 -1.13 5.22
C LEU A 164 -10.93 -1.64 4.02
N ARG A 165 -11.33 -0.69 3.17
CA ARG A 165 -12.11 -0.94 1.97
C ARG A 165 -11.32 -0.57 0.72
N PRO A 166 -11.50 -1.30 -0.38
CA PRO A 166 -10.99 -0.90 -1.69
C PRO A 166 -11.37 0.55 -2.02
N GLY A 167 -10.43 1.28 -2.60
CA GLY A 167 -10.58 2.70 -2.96
C GLY A 167 -10.18 3.70 -1.86
N GLN A 168 -10.11 3.27 -0.60
CA GLN A 168 -9.62 4.13 0.49
C GLN A 168 -8.12 4.37 0.38
N TRP A 169 -7.67 5.54 0.82
CA TRP A 169 -6.24 5.82 0.94
C TRP A 169 -5.78 5.54 2.37
N ALA A 170 -4.69 4.82 2.52
CA ALA A 170 -4.11 4.50 3.82
C ALA A 170 -2.58 4.66 3.80
N ARG A 171 -2.01 4.96 4.97
CA ARG A 171 -0.56 4.98 5.17
C ARG A 171 -0.01 3.56 5.18
N LEU A 172 1.11 3.35 4.50
CA LEU A 172 1.78 2.06 4.48
C LEU A 172 2.49 1.77 5.81
N TYR A 173 3.02 2.80 6.46
CA TYR A 173 3.91 2.66 7.61
C TYR A 173 3.53 3.60 8.76
N GLY A 174 2.51 3.21 9.55
CA GLY A 174 2.10 3.97 10.74
C GLY A 174 1.65 5.40 10.42
N SER A 175 2.07 6.37 11.23
CA SER A 175 1.61 7.77 11.12
C SER A 175 2.36 8.62 10.09
N LEU A 176 3.45 8.11 9.52
CA LEU A 176 4.31 8.84 8.59
C LEU A 176 4.58 8.03 7.32
N GLY A 177 5.24 8.64 6.34
CA GLY A 177 5.62 7.96 5.10
C GLY A 177 4.59 8.02 3.97
N PRO A 178 4.79 7.23 2.91
CA PRO A 178 3.94 7.23 1.72
C PRO A 178 2.55 6.68 2.01
N VAL A 179 1.63 7.02 1.12
CA VAL A 179 0.24 6.55 1.17
C VAL A 179 -0.07 5.76 -0.09
N GLY A 180 -0.95 4.78 0.01
CA GLY A 180 -1.40 3.99 -1.12
C GLY A 180 -2.93 3.93 -1.14
N GLN A 181 -3.50 3.79 -2.33
CA GLN A 181 -4.92 3.50 -2.46
C GLN A 181 -5.12 1.99 -2.33
N VAL A 182 -5.90 1.55 -1.35
CA VAL A 182 -6.20 0.13 -1.13
C VAL A 182 -6.91 -0.44 -2.36
N SER A 183 -6.36 -1.51 -2.92
CA SER A 183 -7.00 -2.26 -4.01
C SER A 183 -7.79 -3.45 -3.47
N GLY A 184 -7.33 -4.06 -2.38
CA GLY A 184 -8.01 -5.19 -1.74
C GLY A 184 -7.32 -5.63 -0.46
N THR A 185 -7.97 -6.52 0.27
CA THR A 185 -7.43 -7.17 1.47
C THR A 185 -7.65 -8.67 1.38
N ALA A 186 -6.66 -9.45 1.82
CA ALA A 186 -6.72 -10.91 1.83
C ALA A 186 -6.12 -11.45 3.13
N SER A 187 -6.69 -12.51 3.69
CA SER A 187 -6.12 -13.15 4.89
C SER A 187 -5.04 -14.18 4.51
N THR A 188 -3.96 -14.23 5.29
CA THR A 188 -2.94 -15.27 5.22
C THR A 188 -3.35 -16.50 6.02
N ALA A 189 -2.68 -17.63 5.81
CA ALA A 189 -2.88 -18.85 6.60
C ALA A 189 -2.57 -18.65 8.10
N ALA A 190 -1.69 -17.70 8.44
CA ALA A 190 -1.36 -17.33 9.81
C ALA A 190 -2.41 -16.44 10.49
N GLY A 191 -3.42 -15.98 9.74
CA GLY A 191 -4.46 -15.06 10.23
C GLY A 191 -4.11 -13.58 10.07
N ASP A 192 -2.95 -13.25 9.49
CA ASP A 192 -2.60 -11.87 9.14
C ASP A 192 -3.43 -11.39 7.94
N LEU A 193 -3.51 -10.09 7.78
CA LEU A 193 -4.15 -9.44 6.64
C LEU A 193 -3.10 -8.83 5.72
N VAL A 194 -3.10 -9.26 4.46
CA VAL A 194 -2.37 -8.62 3.38
C VAL A 194 -3.24 -7.51 2.81
N VAL A 195 -2.85 -6.26 3.07
CA VAL A 195 -3.45 -5.08 2.46
C VAL A 195 -2.69 -4.79 1.18
N ARG A 196 -3.36 -4.90 0.04
CA ARG A 196 -2.79 -4.59 -1.27
C ARG A 196 -3.16 -3.16 -1.66
N PHE A 197 -2.21 -2.48 -2.28
CA PHE A 197 -2.39 -1.14 -2.81
C PHE A 197 -2.36 -1.16 -4.34
N ARG A 198 -3.02 -0.17 -4.96
CA ARG A 198 -2.89 0.08 -6.39
C ARG A 198 -1.43 0.35 -6.73
N GLY A 199 -0.96 -0.24 -7.83
CA GLY A 199 0.44 -0.20 -8.27
C GLY A 199 1.35 -1.30 -7.71
N GLY A 200 0.81 -2.18 -6.85
CA GLY A 200 1.47 -3.43 -6.48
C GLY A 200 2.18 -3.43 -5.12
N ALA A 201 2.25 -2.29 -4.43
CA ALA A 201 2.70 -2.28 -3.03
C ALA A 201 1.76 -3.10 -2.13
N GLN A 202 2.32 -3.77 -1.13
CA GLN A 202 1.57 -4.60 -0.17
C GLN A 202 2.12 -4.41 1.24
N VAL A 203 1.24 -4.50 2.24
CA VAL A 203 1.60 -4.49 3.66
C VAL A 203 0.90 -5.66 4.33
N VAL A 204 1.65 -6.43 5.13
CA VAL A 204 1.11 -7.46 6.02
C VAL A 204 0.89 -6.82 7.38
N ALA A 205 -0.32 -6.94 7.91
CA ALA A 205 -0.71 -6.37 9.19
C ALA A 205 -1.64 -7.35 9.92
N ALA A 206 -1.63 -7.37 11.25
CA ALA A 206 -2.63 -8.11 11.99
C ALA A 206 -4.02 -7.51 11.73
N PRO A 207 -5.12 -8.29 11.80
CA PRO A 207 -6.47 -7.75 11.62
C PRO A 207 -6.84 -6.62 12.59
N THR A 208 -6.18 -6.59 13.75
CA THR A 208 -6.32 -5.60 14.83
C THR A 208 -5.34 -4.44 14.72
N ASP A 209 -4.39 -4.47 13.79
CA ASP A 209 -3.46 -3.36 13.61
C ASP A 209 -4.20 -2.14 13.06
N GLU A 210 -3.83 -0.97 13.58
CA GLU A 210 -4.40 0.29 13.14
C GLU A 210 -3.61 0.86 11.96
N LEU A 211 -4.33 1.14 10.88
CA LEU A 211 -3.84 1.85 9.70
C LEU A 211 -4.51 3.22 9.62
N ILE A 212 -3.72 4.26 9.39
CA ILE A 212 -4.22 5.63 9.32
C ILE A 212 -4.76 5.86 7.91
N THR A 213 -6.08 6.10 7.85
CA THR A 213 -6.71 6.57 6.62
C THR A 213 -6.28 8.00 6.33
N VAL A 214 -6.22 8.35 5.05
CA VAL A 214 -5.87 9.71 4.63
C VAL A 214 -6.79 10.16 3.51
N GLU A 215 -6.90 11.47 3.37
CA GLU A 215 -7.46 12.08 2.17
C GLU A 215 -6.36 12.85 1.48
N LEU A 216 -6.09 12.56 0.21
CA LEU A 216 -5.11 13.31 -0.57
C LEU A 216 -5.71 14.62 -1.07
N VAL A 217 -4.97 15.71 -0.87
CA VAL A 217 -5.36 17.07 -1.27
C VAL A 217 -4.27 17.62 -2.18
N ASP A 218 -4.66 18.04 -3.39
CA ASP A 218 -3.74 18.64 -4.38
C ASP A 218 -4.24 19.98 -4.90
#